data_AF-A0A1G1LPE7-F1
#
_entry.id   AF-A0A1G1LPE7-F1
#
_cell.length_a   1.000
_cell.length_b   1.000
_cell.length_c   1.000
_cell.angle_alpha   90.00
_cell.angle_beta   90.00
_cell.angle_gamma   90.00
#
_symmetry.space_group_name_H-M   'P 1'
#
loop_
_entity.id
_entity.type
_entity.pdbx_description
1 polymer ?
#
loop_
_entity_poly.entity_id
_entity_poly.type
_entity_poly.pdbx_seq_one_letter_code
_entity_poly.pdbx_strand_id
1 'polypeptide(L)'
;MTPQAYDLITTNGIQHSNLFIHMPLFDHIFYEGTVENRVRRFKAVREDQPCQILALNVIRKDEDVIWHALEDLMNRSASQAGFQVHGTYIFELLTIDIHNEVKTFSPQELTQVIVNHSRKLEPGQTRLVKYSSVYGLMQKLGHEDWGKMVLKTTMEVFNDKPSFLDLLVKRLLKNFEFARDPGILLLNDLSQQPLFDPKDSLQQERLRQTIDAQIPKSIEFPPEVYIQDKNGVRELLSGSVIR
;
A
#
# COMPACT_ATOMS: atom_id res chain seq x y z
N MET A 1 0.06 -16.85 20.61
CA MET A 1 -1.22 -16.63 19.89
C MET A 1 -0.88 -16.21 18.48
N THR A 2 -1.37 -16.92 17.48
CA THR A 2 -1.24 -16.51 16.08
C THR A 2 -2.09 -15.24 15.90
N PRO A 3 -1.57 -14.14 15.33
CA PRO A 3 -2.36 -12.94 15.09
C PRO A 3 -3.59 -13.30 14.27
N GLN A 4 -4.78 -12.93 14.74
CA GLN A 4 -6.00 -13.13 13.98
C GLN A 4 -5.96 -12.21 12.75
N ALA A 5 -6.09 -12.79 11.56
CA ALA A 5 -6.14 -12.01 10.33
C ALA A 5 -7.34 -11.05 10.37
N TYR A 6 -7.07 -9.76 10.21
CA TYR A 6 -8.08 -8.71 10.25
C TYR A 6 -8.56 -8.41 8.83
N ASP A 7 -9.84 -8.66 8.56
CA ASP A 7 -10.45 -8.34 7.26
C ASP A 7 -10.61 -6.83 7.10
N LEU A 8 -10.12 -6.32 5.97
CA LEU A 8 -10.12 -4.92 5.60
C LEU A 8 -11.36 -4.51 4.82
N ILE A 9 -12.20 -5.46 4.42
CA ILE A 9 -13.51 -5.20 3.81
C ILE A 9 -14.51 -4.88 4.92
N THR A 10 -14.79 -3.58 5.08
CA THR A 10 -15.80 -3.04 6.02
C THR A 10 -16.57 -1.91 5.33
N THR A 11 -17.62 -1.36 5.93
CA THR A 11 -18.43 -0.27 5.34
C THR A 11 -17.60 0.97 4.94
N ASN A 12 -16.45 1.19 5.58
CA ASN A 12 -15.46 2.21 5.20
C ASN A 12 -14.09 1.57 4.93
N GLY A 13 -14.10 0.34 4.40
CA GLY A 13 -12.95 -0.52 4.22
C GLY A 13 -11.98 -0.02 3.15
N ILE A 14 -10.86 -0.73 3.04
CA ILE A 14 -9.76 -0.35 2.16
C ILE A 14 -10.12 -0.49 0.67
N GLN A 15 -11.17 -1.24 0.33
CA GLN A 15 -11.66 -1.40 -1.05
C GLN A 15 -11.93 -0.06 -1.76
N HIS A 16 -12.30 0.97 -1.01
CA HIS A 16 -12.60 2.31 -1.54
C HIS A 16 -11.43 3.29 -1.42
N SER A 17 -10.26 2.81 -0.98
CA SER A 17 -9.04 3.63 -0.93
C SER A 17 -8.44 3.78 -2.32
N ASN A 18 -7.57 4.78 -2.51
CA ASN A 18 -6.82 4.95 -3.75
C ASN A 18 -6.00 3.70 -4.15
N LEU A 19 -5.69 2.79 -3.23
CA LEU A 19 -4.99 1.54 -3.54
C LEU A 19 -5.88 0.52 -4.26
N PHE A 20 -7.20 0.50 -4.00
CA PHE A 20 -8.11 -0.56 -4.49
C PHE A 20 -9.39 -0.05 -5.17
N ILE A 21 -9.66 1.25 -5.16
CA ILE A 21 -10.92 1.82 -5.70
C ILE A 21 -11.10 1.53 -7.19
N HIS A 22 -9.99 1.41 -7.91
CA HIS A 22 -9.96 0.89 -9.27
C HIS A 22 -9.31 -0.49 -9.21
N MET A 23 -9.85 -1.44 -8.47
CA MET A 23 -9.49 -2.84 -8.62
C MET A 23 -10.79 -3.63 -8.73
N PRO A 24 -10.76 -4.89 -9.21
CA PRO A 24 -11.92 -5.76 -9.04
C PRO A 24 -12.39 -5.73 -7.58
N LEU A 25 -13.69 -5.92 -7.38
CA LEU A 25 -14.21 -6.06 -6.02
C LEU A 25 -13.66 -7.36 -5.43
N PHE A 26 -13.22 -7.28 -4.19
CA PHE A 26 -12.79 -8.43 -3.42
C PHE A 26 -13.83 -8.74 -2.35
N ASP A 27 -14.08 -10.03 -2.13
CA ASP A 27 -14.95 -10.50 -1.06
C ASP A 27 -14.28 -10.27 0.30
N HIS A 28 -12.96 -10.50 0.35
CA HIS A 28 -12.12 -10.32 1.53
C HIS A 28 -10.74 -9.78 1.16
N ILE A 29 -10.15 -8.95 2.03
CA ILE A 29 -8.75 -8.51 1.92
C ILE A 29 -8.11 -8.55 3.31
N PHE A 30 -7.01 -9.27 3.45
CA PHE A 30 -6.22 -9.39 4.66
C PHE A 30 -4.82 -8.86 4.42
N TYR A 31 -4.33 -8.01 5.32
CA TYR A 31 -2.94 -7.56 5.27
C TYR A 31 -2.02 -8.59 5.95
N GLU A 32 -0.97 -9.02 5.25
CA GLU A 32 0.00 -10.00 5.75
C GLU A 32 1.34 -9.36 6.18
N GLY A 33 1.47 -8.04 6.02
CA GLY A 33 2.67 -7.30 6.39
C GLY A 33 3.46 -6.78 5.19
N THR A 34 4.64 -6.24 5.51
CA THR A 34 5.62 -5.77 4.51
C THR A 34 6.72 -6.81 4.35
N VAL A 35 7.07 -7.15 3.11
CA VAL A 35 8.21 -7.99 2.74
C VAL A 35 9.40 -7.12 2.31
N GLU A 36 10.45 -7.71 1.72
CA GLU A 36 11.67 -6.96 1.37
C GLU A 36 11.38 -5.74 0.48
N ASN A 37 12.12 -4.66 0.72
CA ASN A 37 12.11 -3.45 -0.11
C ASN A 37 10.76 -2.72 -0.16
N ARG A 38 10.05 -2.65 0.99
CA ARG A 38 8.82 -1.87 1.20
C ARG A 38 7.59 -2.39 0.43
N VAL A 39 7.67 -3.61 -0.11
CA VAL A 39 6.53 -4.25 -0.79
C VAL A 39 5.55 -4.76 0.27
N ARG A 40 4.29 -4.38 0.16
CA ARG A 40 3.21 -4.86 1.04
C ARG A 40 2.55 -6.09 0.44
N ARG A 41 2.24 -7.07 1.28
CA ARG A 41 1.58 -8.31 0.91
C ARG A 41 0.17 -8.35 1.48
N PHE A 42 -0.79 -8.68 0.63
CA PHE A 42 -2.17 -8.93 1.01
C PHE A 42 -2.60 -10.29 0.49
N LYS A 43 -3.44 -10.95 1.27
CA LYS A 43 -4.22 -12.10 0.82
C LYS A 43 -5.64 -11.62 0.59
N ALA A 44 -6.21 -11.97 -0.55
CA ALA A 44 -7.55 -11.57 -0.93
C ALA A 44 -8.38 -12.78 -1.38
N VAL A 45 -9.70 -12.59 -1.46
CA VAL A 45 -10.63 -13.50 -2.12
C VAL A 45 -11.37 -12.71 -3.19
N ARG A 46 -11.34 -13.20 -4.42
CA ARG A 46 -12.02 -12.61 -5.59
C ARG A 46 -12.89 -13.68 -6.21
N GLU A 47 -14.21 -13.52 -6.14
CA GLU A 47 -15.17 -14.47 -6.71
C GLU A 47 -14.95 -15.90 -6.17
N ASP A 48 -14.86 -16.01 -4.83
CA ASP A 48 -14.54 -17.26 -4.10
C ASP A 48 -13.15 -17.88 -4.40
N GLN A 49 -12.31 -17.20 -5.19
CA GLN A 49 -10.94 -17.67 -5.48
C GLN A 49 -9.91 -16.93 -4.62
N PRO A 50 -9.02 -17.65 -3.92
CA PRO A 50 -7.88 -17.03 -3.25
C PRO A 50 -7.00 -16.28 -4.24
N CYS A 51 -6.51 -15.10 -3.84
CA CYS A 51 -5.61 -14.31 -4.65
C CYS A 51 -4.56 -13.65 -3.76
N GLN A 52 -3.32 -13.56 -4.25
CA GLN A 52 -2.27 -12.80 -3.60
C GLN A 52 -2.10 -11.43 -4.26
N ILE A 53 -1.98 -10.38 -3.46
CA ILE A 53 -1.70 -9.03 -3.95
C ILE A 53 -0.39 -8.54 -3.34
N LEU A 54 0.56 -8.14 -4.19
CA LEU A 54 1.73 -7.37 -3.77
C LEU A 54 1.58 -5.93 -4.24
N ALA A 55 1.75 -4.99 -3.33
CA ALA A 55 1.63 -3.57 -3.64
C ALA A 55 2.88 -2.78 -3.23
N LEU A 56 3.34 -1.90 -4.11
CA LEU A 56 4.41 -0.95 -3.83
C LEU A 56 3.90 0.47 -4.10
N ASN A 57 3.88 1.31 -3.06
CA ASN A 57 3.61 2.73 -3.23
C ASN A 57 4.90 3.44 -3.62
N VAL A 58 4.82 4.31 -4.61
CA VAL A 58 5.95 5.11 -5.07
C VAL A 58 5.57 6.58 -5.23
N ILE A 59 6.52 7.46 -4.99
CA ILE A 59 6.47 8.86 -5.37
C ILE A 59 7.78 9.23 -6.07
N ARG A 60 7.71 10.12 -7.07
CA ARG A 60 8.90 10.65 -7.73
C ARG A 60 9.77 11.46 -6.77
N LYS A 61 11.08 11.43 -7.01
CA LYS A 61 12.06 12.18 -6.22
C LYS A 61 11.88 13.69 -6.26
N ASP A 62 11.37 14.27 -7.35
CA ASP A 62 11.07 15.70 -7.45
C ASP A 62 9.82 16.12 -6.64
N GLU A 63 9.04 15.14 -6.16
CA GLU A 63 7.82 15.36 -5.36
C GLU A 63 7.97 14.88 -3.89
N ASP A 64 9.15 14.36 -3.52
CA ASP A 64 9.39 13.75 -2.21
C ASP A 64 9.23 14.73 -1.03
N VAL A 65 9.45 16.02 -1.26
CA VAL A 65 9.22 17.09 -0.28
C VAL A 65 7.78 17.11 0.22
N ILE A 66 6.80 16.84 -0.65
CA ILE A 66 5.38 16.81 -0.28
C ILE A 66 5.10 15.57 0.58
N TRP A 67 5.69 14.43 0.20
CA TRP A 67 5.61 13.21 1.00
C TRP A 67 6.21 13.42 2.40
N HIS A 68 7.41 13.98 2.49
CA HIS A 68 8.07 14.23 3.78
C HIS A 68 7.29 15.20 4.66
N ALA A 69 6.69 16.25 4.09
CA ALA A 69 5.81 17.15 4.85
C ALA A 69 4.61 16.42 5.45
N LEU A 70 3.99 15.51 4.69
CA LEU A 70 2.85 14.71 5.15
C LEU A 70 3.27 13.64 6.16
N GLU A 71 4.42 13.00 5.95
CA GLU A 71 5.03 12.06 6.88
C GLU A 71 5.32 12.72 8.24
N ASP A 72 5.85 13.95 8.24
CA ASP A 72 6.06 14.74 9.47
C ASP A 72 4.75 15.07 10.18
N LEU A 73 3.70 15.42 9.44
CA LEU A 73 2.37 15.67 9.98
C LEU A 73 1.80 14.40 10.65
N MET A 74 1.89 13.24 9.98
CA MET A 74 1.46 11.96 10.54
C MET A 74 2.30 11.54 11.75
N ASN A 75 3.62 11.72 11.70
CA ASN A 75 4.53 11.45 12.83
C ASN A 75 4.16 12.29 14.04
N ARG A 76 3.86 13.59 13.85
CA ARG A 76 3.36 14.46 14.92
C ARG A 76 2.05 13.94 15.50
N SER A 77 1.08 13.56 14.66
CA SER A 77 -0.20 13.03 15.12
C SER A 77 -0.05 11.73 15.93
N ALA A 78 0.75 10.79 15.43
CA ALA A 78 1.03 9.52 16.12
C ALA A 78 1.76 9.75 17.44
N SER A 79 2.77 10.63 17.45
CA SER A 79 3.51 10.99 18.67
C SER A 79 2.59 11.63 19.71
N GLN A 80 1.73 12.57 19.30
CA GLN A 80 0.75 13.22 20.18
C GLN A 80 -0.29 12.23 20.70
N ALA A 81 -0.73 11.29 19.88
CA ALA A 81 -1.63 10.22 20.31
C ALA A 81 -0.93 9.29 21.32
N GLY A 82 0.36 9.02 21.14
CA GLY A 82 1.18 8.26 22.09
C GLY A 82 1.06 8.76 23.53
N PHE A 83 1.10 10.08 23.75
CA PHE A 83 0.94 10.66 25.09
C PHE A 83 -0.47 10.55 25.69
N GLN A 84 -1.46 10.11 24.91
CA GLN A 84 -2.88 10.08 25.29
C GLN A 84 -3.46 8.65 25.37
N VAL A 85 -2.66 7.62 25.09
CA VAL A 85 -3.08 6.22 25.10
C VAL A 85 -2.36 5.43 26.19
N HIS A 86 -2.87 4.24 26.49
CA HIS A 86 -2.25 3.30 27.44
C HIS A 86 -1.86 2.03 26.68
N GLY A 87 -0.57 1.71 26.64
CA GLY A 87 -0.01 0.59 25.91
C GLY A 87 0.87 0.98 24.72
N THR A 88 1.48 -0.03 24.14
CA THR A 88 2.36 0.12 22.98
C THR A 88 1.60 -0.22 21.70
N TYR A 89 1.66 0.69 20.72
CA TYR A 89 0.93 0.60 19.46
C TYR A 89 1.86 0.76 18.25
N ILE A 90 1.51 0.06 17.17
CA ILE A 90 2.00 0.34 15.82
C ILE A 90 0.83 0.95 15.03
N PHE A 91 1.10 2.05 14.33
CA PHE A 91 0.21 2.60 13.32
C PHE A 91 0.92 2.49 11.97
N GLU A 92 0.46 1.57 11.13
CA GLU A 92 1.08 1.30 9.83
C GLU A 92 0.24 1.89 8.71
N LEU A 93 0.81 2.84 7.97
CA LEU A 93 0.16 3.48 6.84
C LEU A 93 0.07 2.50 5.66
N LEU A 94 -1.15 2.21 5.21
CA LEU A 94 -1.40 1.38 4.05
C LEU A 94 -1.48 2.22 2.77
N THR A 95 -2.23 3.31 2.79
CA THR A 95 -2.32 4.22 1.64
C THR A 95 -2.88 5.59 2.04
N ILE A 96 -2.64 6.57 1.17
CA ILE A 96 -3.01 7.98 1.36
C ILE A 96 -3.05 8.66 -0.01
N ASP A 97 -3.92 9.67 -0.17
CA ASP A 97 -3.87 10.59 -1.32
C ASP A 97 -3.03 11.80 -0.95
N ILE A 98 -1.74 11.77 -1.29
CA ILE A 98 -0.75 12.75 -0.84
C ILE A 98 -1.14 14.20 -1.21
N HIS A 99 -1.63 14.39 -2.44
CA HIS A 99 -1.84 15.73 -3.01
C HIS A 99 -3.10 16.41 -2.52
N ASN A 100 -4.15 15.64 -2.23
CA ASN A 100 -5.33 16.16 -1.58
C ASN A 100 -5.09 16.34 -0.09
N GLU A 101 -4.47 15.35 0.55
CA GLU A 101 -4.33 15.34 2.00
C GLU A 101 -3.39 16.43 2.52
N VAL A 102 -2.29 16.75 1.82
CA VAL A 102 -1.37 17.83 2.27
C VAL A 102 -2.08 19.19 2.45
N LYS A 103 -3.21 19.42 1.79
CA LYS A 103 -3.99 20.67 1.86
C LYS A 103 -5.03 20.67 2.98
N THR A 104 -5.51 19.49 3.37
CA THR A 104 -6.65 19.33 4.28
C THR A 104 -6.30 18.62 5.58
N PHE A 105 -5.08 18.10 5.70
CA PHE A 105 -4.67 17.28 6.85
C PHE A 105 -4.73 18.09 8.14
N SER A 106 -5.45 17.56 9.12
CA SER A 106 -5.51 18.08 10.49
C SER A 106 -4.81 17.11 11.44
N PRO A 107 -3.64 17.48 11.99
CA PRO A 107 -2.94 16.63 12.93
C PRO A 107 -3.77 16.24 14.15
N GLN A 108 -4.58 17.17 14.63
CA GLN A 108 -5.45 16.98 15.79
C GLN A 108 -6.57 15.98 15.50
N GLU A 109 -7.16 16.01 14.31
CA GLU A 109 -8.21 15.06 13.92
C GLU A 109 -7.66 13.65 13.83
N LEU A 110 -6.51 13.44 13.17
CA LEU A 110 -5.88 12.12 13.12
C LEU A 110 -5.50 11.62 14.52
N THR A 111 -4.93 12.48 15.38
CA THR A 111 -4.63 12.14 16.78
C THR A 111 -5.88 11.66 17.50
N GLN A 112 -6.99 12.40 17.40
CA GLN A 112 -8.24 12.04 18.07
C GLN A 112 -8.82 10.72 17.53
N VAL A 113 -8.76 10.51 16.21
CA VAL A 113 -9.17 9.25 15.57
C VAL A 113 -8.36 8.08 16.13
N ILE A 114 -7.03 8.20 16.18
CA ILE A 114 -6.14 7.18 16.73
C ILE A 114 -6.48 6.88 18.20
N VAL A 115 -6.62 7.92 19.05
CA VAL A 115 -6.98 7.75 20.47
C VAL A 115 -8.35 7.08 20.64
N ASN A 116 -9.31 7.40 19.78
CA ASN A 116 -10.63 6.76 19.82
C ASN A 116 -10.59 5.27 19.44
N HIS A 117 -9.73 4.90 18.48
CA HIS A 117 -9.53 3.50 18.10
C HIS A 117 -8.74 2.72 19.17
N SER A 118 -7.75 3.35 19.81
CA SER A 118 -6.89 2.70 20.82
C SER A 118 -7.67 2.15 22.01
N ARG A 119 -8.71 2.87 22.44
CA ARG A 119 -9.62 2.51 23.56
C ARG A 119 -10.43 1.25 23.28
N LYS A 120 -10.52 0.83 22.02
CA LYS A 120 -11.31 -0.33 21.58
C LYS A 120 -10.43 -1.53 21.21
N LEU A 121 -9.11 -1.43 21.41
CA LEU A 121 -8.15 -2.46 21.06
C LEU A 121 -7.60 -3.14 22.30
N GLU A 122 -7.64 -4.47 22.28
CA GLU A 122 -6.93 -5.34 23.22
C GLU A 122 -5.55 -5.74 22.69
N PRO A 123 -4.60 -6.13 23.55
CA PRO A 123 -3.28 -6.61 23.11
C PRO A 123 -3.40 -7.75 22.09
N GLY A 124 -2.65 -7.65 21.00
CA GLY A 124 -2.68 -8.58 19.86
C GLY A 124 -3.75 -8.27 18.81
N GLN A 125 -4.67 -7.33 19.06
CA GLN A 125 -5.69 -6.92 18.09
C GLN A 125 -5.18 -5.85 17.13
N THR A 126 -5.71 -5.91 15.92
CA THR A 126 -5.50 -4.95 14.85
C THR A 126 -6.85 -4.36 14.43
N ARG A 127 -6.85 -3.10 13.99
CA ARG A 127 -8.03 -2.44 13.44
C ARG A 127 -7.64 -1.49 12.30
N LEU A 128 -8.44 -1.48 11.25
CA LEU A 128 -8.34 -0.46 10.21
C LEU A 128 -8.83 0.89 10.75
N VAL A 129 -8.03 1.90 10.53
CA VAL A 129 -8.29 3.30 10.85
C VAL A 129 -8.38 4.06 9.55
N LYS A 130 -9.46 4.81 9.36
CA LYS A 130 -9.66 5.72 8.24
C LYS A 130 -9.79 7.14 8.77
N TYR A 131 -9.00 8.04 8.21
CA TYR A 131 -9.11 9.49 8.41
C TYR A 131 -8.95 10.15 7.05
N SER A 132 -9.98 10.85 6.55
CA SER A 132 -9.94 11.44 5.20
C SER A 132 -9.50 10.38 4.15
N SER A 133 -8.39 10.60 3.44
CA SER A 133 -7.77 9.66 2.50
C SER A 133 -6.75 8.71 3.15
N VAL A 134 -6.42 8.91 4.42
CA VAL A 134 -5.47 8.09 5.19
C VAL A 134 -6.13 6.77 5.57
N TYR A 135 -5.55 5.67 5.10
CA TYR A 135 -5.87 4.32 5.53
C TYR A 135 -4.65 3.72 6.24
N GLY A 136 -4.81 3.35 7.50
CA GLY A 136 -3.75 2.73 8.29
C GLY A 136 -4.26 1.60 9.18
N LEU A 137 -3.37 0.68 9.54
CA LEU A 137 -3.65 -0.37 10.51
C LEU A 137 -3.07 0.01 11.86
N MET A 138 -3.95 0.03 12.87
CA MET A 138 -3.56 0.22 14.25
C MET A 138 -3.53 -1.13 14.95
N GLN A 139 -2.36 -1.52 15.46
CA GLN A 139 -2.17 -2.74 16.24
C GLN A 139 -1.74 -2.39 17.65
N LYS A 140 -2.35 -3.02 18.66
CA LYS A 140 -1.89 -2.94 20.05
C LYS A 140 -0.97 -4.12 20.34
N LEU A 141 0.27 -3.85 20.70
CA LEU A 141 1.27 -4.88 20.98
C LEU A 141 1.20 -5.38 22.43
N GLY A 142 0.94 -4.48 23.36
CA GLY A 142 0.96 -4.76 24.79
C GLY A 142 0.20 -3.72 25.60
N HIS A 143 -0.11 -4.08 26.84
CA HIS A 143 -0.69 -3.17 27.82
C HIS A 143 0.41 -2.56 28.67
N GLU A 144 0.40 -1.24 28.83
CA GLU A 144 1.35 -0.48 29.63
C GLU A 144 0.62 0.76 30.19
N ASP A 145 1.05 1.26 31.34
CA ASP A 145 0.45 2.43 32.01
C ASP A 145 0.74 3.76 31.29
N TRP A 146 1.71 3.74 30.38
CA TRP A 146 2.11 4.84 29.53
C TRP A 146 1.91 4.44 28.07
N GLY A 147 1.75 5.43 27.21
CA GLY A 147 1.48 5.20 25.80
C GLY A 147 2.75 5.35 24.95
N LYS A 148 2.93 4.41 24.03
CA LYS A 148 3.94 4.49 22.98
C LYS A 148 3.29 4.20 21.64
N MET A 149 3.64 4.99 20.63
CA MET A 149 3.16 4.78 19.27
C MET A 149 4.28 4.90 18.27
N VAL A 150 4.32 3.94 17.34
CA VAL A 150 5.27 3.94 16.23
C VAL A 150 4.50 4.06 14.92
N LEU A 151 4.77 5.10 14.15
CA LEU A 151 4.32 5.19 12.77
C LEU A 151 5.22 4.33 11.88
N LYS A 152 4.63 3.53 11.00
CA LYS A 152 5.33 2.83 9.91
C LYS A 152 4.79 3.29 8.57
N THR A 153 5.68 3.61 7.64
CA THR A 153 5.36 3.97 6.26
C THR A 153 6.18 3.07 5.32
N THR A 154 5.64 2.80 4.12
CA THR A 154 6.31 1.96 3.12
C THR A 154 6.36 2.64 1.75
N MET A 155 6.34 3.97 1.73
CA MET A 155 6.48 4.77 0.50
C MET A 155 7.89 4.58 -0.07
N GLU A 156 8.02 4.35 -1.37
CA GLU A 156 9.29 4.40 -2.07
C GLU A 156 9.47 5.77 -2.74
N VAL A 157 10.64 6.40 -2.56
CA VAL A 157 11.02 7.58 -3.34
C VAL A 157 11.84 7.13 -4.54
N PHE A 158 11.27 7.25 -5.74
CA PHE A 158 11.92 6.84 -6.98
C PHE A 158 12.79 7.96 -7.55
N ASN A 159 14.10 7.73 -7.56
CA ASN A 159 15.13 8.69 -7.91
C ASN A 159 15.76 8.48 -9.30
N ASP A 160 15.40 7.41 -10.00
CA ASP A 160 15.83 7.15 -11.36
C ASP A 160 14.94 7.87 -12.39
N LYS A 161 15.36 7.86 -13.66
CA LYS A 161 14.51 8.37 -14.74
C LYS A 161 13.26 7.48 -14.87
N PRO A 162 12.10 8.03 -15.24
CA PRO A 162 10.87 7.25 -15.47
C PRO A 162 11.08 6.05 -16.40
N SER A 163 11.96 6.14 -17.38
CA SER A 163 12.32 5.03 -18.28
C SER A 163 12.83 3.75 -17.57
N PHE A 164 13.25 3.84 -16.31
CA PHE A 164 13.72 2.71 -15.48
C PHE A 164 12.65 2.15 -14.53
N LEU A 165 11.37 2.39 -14.82
CA LEU A 165 10.23 1.90 -14.03
C LEU A 165 10.22 0.37 -13.87
N ASP A 166 10.84 -0.34 -14.81
CA ASP A 166 11.05 -1.79 -14.77
C ASP A 166 11.79 -2.27 -13.51
N LEU A 167 12.63 -1.43 -12.89
CA LEU A 167 13.33 -1.77 -11.65
C LEU A 167 12.35 -1.95 -10.47
N LEU A 168 11.27 -1.17 -10.42
CA LEU A 168 10.23 -1.29 -9.41
C LEU A 168 9.35 -2.53 -9.67
N VAL A 169 9.02 -2.80 -10.93
CA VAL A 169 8.29 -4.01 -11.32
C VAL A 169 9.10 -5.27 -11.01
N LYS A 170 10.41 -5.26 -11.29
CA LYS A 170 11.34 -6.34 -10.93
C LYS A 170 11.35 -6.60 -9.42
N ARG A 171 11.25 -5.55 -8.60
CA ARG A 171 11.17 -5.68 -7.13
C ARG A 171 9.87 -6.36 -6.67
N LEU A 172 8.73 -6.04 -7.29
CA LEU A 172 7.47 -6.74 -7.04
C LEU A 172 7.59 -8.23 -7.41
N LEU A 173 8.10 -8.51 -8.62
CA LEU A 173 8.28 -9.88 -9.12
C LEU A 173 9.23 -10.71 -8.25
N LYS A 174 10.33 -10.14 -7.76
CA LYS A 174 11.27 -10.82 -6.85
C LYS A 174 10.58 -11.31 -5.57
N ASN A 175 9.60 -10.57 -5.07
CA ASN A 175 8.88 -10.88 -3.84
C ASN A 175 7.64 -11.76 -4.05
N PHE A 176 7.33 -12.08 -5.31
CA PHE A 176 6.16 -12.88 -5.68
C PHE A 176 6.52 -14.36 -5.68
N GLU A 177 5.74 -15.12 -4.92
CA GLU A 177 5.82 -16.57 -4.93
C GLU A 177 4.84 -17.08 -5.99
N PHE A 178 5.36 -17.66 -7.07
CA PHE A 178 4.55 -18.24 -8.14
C PHE A 178 3.84 -19.50 -7.62
N ALA A 179 2.76 -19.30 -6.88
CA ALA A 179 1.88 -20.33 -6.37
C ALA A 179 0.86 -20.77 -7.45
N ARG A 180 -0.06 -21.66 -7.07
CA ARG A 180 -1.19 -22.04 -7.94
C ARG A 180 -2.36 -21.07 -7.89
N ASP A 181 -2.29 -20.05 -7.04
CA ASP A 181 -3.36 -19.07 -6.89
C ASP A 181 -3.09 -17.84 -7.78
N PRO A 182 -4.13 -17.18 -8.33
CA PRO A 182 -4.00 -15.92 -9.04
C PRO A 182 -3.24 -14.85 -8.25
N GLY A 183 -2.43 -14.06 -8.95
CA GLY A 183 -1.60 -13.01 -8.36
C GLY A 183 -1.85 -11.64 -8.98
N ILE A 184 -1.73 -10.60 -8.18
CA ILE A 184 -1.77 -9.19 -8.61
C ILE A 184 -0.51 -8.50 -8.10
N LEU A 185 0.27 -7.91 -9.01
CA LEU A 185 1.40 -7.05 -8.71
C LEU A 185 1.03 -5.61 -9.03
N LEU A 186 0.91 -4.77 -8.01
CA LEU A 186 0.45 -3.40 -8.13
C LEU A 186 1.58 -2.42 -7.79
N LEU A 187 2.04 -1.68 -8.80
CA LEU A 187 2.81 -0.47 -8.60
C LEU A 187 1.85 0.72 -8.52
N ASN A 188 1.69 1.28 -7.33
CA ASN A 188 0.80 2.40 -7.06
C ASN A 188 1.60 3.71 -7.03
N ASP A 189 1.58 4.43 -8.14
CA ASP A 189 2.25 5.72 -8.29
C ASP A 189 1.39 6.85 -7.75
N LEU A 190 1.88 7.46 -6.68
CA LEU A 190 1.21 8.53 -5.95
C LEU A 190 1.71 9.92 -6.36
N SER A 191 2.52 10.00 -7.41
CA SER A 191 3.04 11.25 -7.95
C SER A 191 1.97 12.02 -8.71
N GLN A 192 2.09 13.36 -8.72
CA GLN A 192 1.24 14.25 -9.49
C GLN A 192 1.44 14.03 -10.99
N GLN A 193 2.69 13.83 -11.40
CA GLN A 193 3.05 13.44 -12.76
C GLN A 193 3.34 11.93 -12.81
N PRO A 194 2.52 11.14 -13.53
CA PRO A 194 2.73 9.70 -13.62
C PRO A 194 4.13 9.32 -14.11
N LEU A 195 4.70 8.29 -13.50
CA LEU A 195 5.95 7.64 -13.90
C LEU A 195 5.78 6.86 -15.21
N PHE A 196 4.62 6.26 -15.42
CA PHE A 196 4.33 5.50 -16.63
C PHE A 196 3.99 6.44 -17.80
N ASP A 197 4.64 6.22 -18.94
CA ASP A 197 4.35 6.91 -20.19
C ASP A 197 4.22 5.87 -21.33
N PRO A 198 3.01 5.67 -21.89
CA PRO A 198 2.82 4.74 -23.01
C PRO A 198 3.60 5.15 -24.26
N LYS A 199 4.04 6.41 -24.38
CA LYS A 199 4.81 6.92 -25.52
C LYS A 199 6.32 6.79 -25.34
N ASP A 200 6.81 6.46 -24.14
CA ASP A 200 8.23 6.20 -23.91
C ASP A 200 8.59 4.78 -24.38
N SER A 201 9.09 4.68 -25.61
CA SER A 201 9.46 3.38 -26.21
C SER A 201 10.55 2.64 -25.43
N LEU A 202 11.45 3.36 -24.75
CA LEU A 202 12.48 2.73 -23.93
C LEU A 202 11.87 2.13 -22.67
N GLN A 203 10.95 2.85 -22.01
CA GLN A 203 10.22 2.34 -20.86
C GLN A 203 9.42 1.07 -21.24
N GLN A 204 8.65 1.12 -22.33
CA GLN A 204 7.83 -0.01 -22.78
C GLN A 204 8.69 -1.25 -23.09
N GLU A 205 9.82 -1.07 -23.79
CA GLU A 205 10.75 -2.16 -24.08
C GLU A 205 11.28 -2.81 -22.79
N ARG A 206 11.73 -2.00 -21.83
CA ARG A 206 12.32 -2.48 -20.58
C ARG A 206 11.30 -3.19 -19.69
N LEU A 207 10.08 -2.66 -19.60
CA LEU A 207 8.98 -3.30 -18.88
C LEU A 207 8.67 -4.67 -19.47
N ARG A 208 8.53 -4.75 -20.80
CA ARG A 208 8.28 -6.02 -21.50
C ARG A 208 9.38 -7.04 -21.25
N GLN A 209 10.64 -6.66 -21.46
CA GLN A 209 11.79 -7.53 -21.23
C GLN A 209 11.85 -8.05 -19.78
N THR A 210 11.54 -7.18 -18.81
CA THR A 210 11.58 -7.53 -17.39
C THR A 210 10.49 -8.52 -17.00
N ILE A 211 9.27 -8.34 -17.54
CA ILE A 211 8.13 -9.24 -17.32
C ILE A 211 8.38 -10.60 -18.00
N ASP A 212 8.76 -10.59 -19.28
CA ASP A 212 9.03 -11.80 -20.07
C ASP A 212 10.16 -12.65 -19.48
N ALA A 213 11.18 -11.99 -18.89
CA ALA A 213 12.32 -12.68 -18.30
C ALA A 213 12.03 -13.29 -16.92
N GLN A 214 11.05 -12.77 -16.18
CA GLN A 214 10.83 -13.15 -14.77
C GLN A 214 9.55 -13.92 -14.51
N ILE A 215 8.53 -13.79 -15.35
CA ILE A 215 7.31 -14.60 -15.24
C ILE A 215 7.52 -15.92 -16.00
N PRO A 216 7.55 -17.08 -15.33
CA PRO A 216 7.76 -18.35 -16.02
C PRO A 216 6.59 -18.66 -16.97
N LYS A 217 6.89 -19.11 -18.19
CA LYS A 217 5.86 -19.44 -19.21
C LYS A 217 5.03 -20.69 -18.88
N SER A 218 5.45 -21.48 -17.90
CA SER A 218 4.85 -22.77 -17.53
C SER A 218 3.87 -22.69 -16.37
N ILE A 219 3.60 -21.51 -15.82
CA ILE A 219 2.63 -21.36 -14.73
C ILE A 219 1.21 -21.31 -15.28
N GLU A 220 0.29 -21.89 -14.52
CA GLU A 220 -1.13 -21.95 -14.86
C GLU A 220 -1.79 -20.57 -14.78
N PHE A 221 -1.43 -19.78 -13.76
CA PHE A 221 -1.98 -18.44 -13.50
C PHE A 221 -0.84 -17.41 -13.43
N PRO A 222 -0.45 -16.79 -14.55
CA PRO A 222 0.51 -15.69 -14.50
C PRO A 222 -0.08 -14.49 -13.75
N PRO A 223 0.72 -13.80 -12.92
CA PRO A 223 0.21 -12.65 -12.17
C PRO A 223 -0.15 -11.50 -13.11
N GLU A 224 -1.22 -10.80 -12.78
CA GLU A 224 -1.62 -9.54 -13.39
C GLU A 224 -0.67 -8.43 -12.88
N VAL A 225 0.06 -7.78 -13.78
CA VAL A 225 1.00 -6.70 -13.42
C VAL A 225 0.39 -5.36 -13.79
N TYR A 226 0.05 -4.56 -12.78
CA TYR A 226 -0.55 -3.24 -12.93
C TYR A 226 0.40 -2.13 -12.53
N ILE A 227 0.39 -1.06 -13.31
CA ILE A 227 0.81 0.26 -12.85
C ILE A 227 -0.43 1.14 -12.76
N GLN A 228 -0.59 1.81 -11.63
CA GLN A 228 -1.70 2.69 -11.36
C GLN A 228 -1.18 4.10 -11.03
N ASP A 229 -1.76 5.13 -11.65
CA ASP A 229 -1.50 6.52 -11.26
C ASP A 229 -2.40 6.97 -10.08
N LYS A 230 -2.14 8.17 -9.55
CA LYS A 230 -2.92 8.70 -8.42
C LYS A 230 -4.42 8.89 -8.72
N ASN A 231 -4.81 8.96 -9.99
CA ASN A 231 -6.21 9.12 -10.41
C ASN A 231 -6.88 7.76 -10.69
N GLY A 232 -6.14 6.67 -10.52
CA GLY A 232 -6.66 5.34 -10.77
C GLY A 232 -6.61 4.86 -12.21
N VAL A 233 -5.95 5.61 -13.10
CA VAL A 233 -5.69 5.16 -14.46
C VAL A 233 -4.71 3.99 -14.36
N ARG A 234 -5.05 2.86 -14.99
CA ARG A 234 -4.34 1.60 -14.86
C ARG A 234 -3.92 1.05 -16.20
N GLU A 235 -2.71 0.53 -16.20
CA GLU A 235 -2.14 -0.15 -17.35
C GLU A 235 -1.77 -1.57 -16.93
N LEU A 236 -2.38 -2.55 -17.61
CA LEU A 236 -2.07 -3.96 -17.45
C LEU A 236 -0.88 -4.29 -18.37
N LEU A 237 0.23 -4.73 -17.78
CA LEU A 237 1.47 -5.01 -18.51
C LEU A 237 1.68 -6.50 -18.84
N SER A 238 1.02 -7.41 -18.13
CA SER A 238 1.09 -8.85 -18.38
C SER A 238 -0.16 -9.35 -19.12
N GLY A 239 0.01 -10.29 -20.06
CA GLY A 239 -1.09 -10.89 -20.81
C GLY A 239 -1.75 -9.99 -21.88
N SER A 240 -1.48 -8.70 -21.87
CA SER A 240 -1.82 -7.75 -22.93
C SER A 240 -0.68 -7.66 -23.94
N VAL A 241 -1.01 -7.53 -25.23
CA VAL A 241 -0.06 -6.92 -26.17
C VAL A 241 0.07 -5.48 -25.70
N ILE A 242 1.21 -5.11 -25.13
CA ILE A 242 1.54 -3.72 -24.83
C ILE A 242 1.39 -2.96 -26.17
N ARG A 243 0.33 -2.16 -26.30
CA ARG A 243 -0.05 -1.46 -27.54
C ARG A 243 0.36 -0.01 -27.49
#